data_AF-A0A7S0L5I9-F1
#
_entry.id   AF-A0A7S0L5I9-F1
#
_cell.length_a   1.000
_cell.length_b   1.000
_cell.length_c   1.000
_cell.angle_alpha   90.00
_cell.angle_beta   90.00
_cell.angle_gamma   90.00
#
_symmetry.space_group_name_H-M   'P 1'
#
loop_
_entity.id
_entity.type
_entity.pdbx_description
1 polymer ?
#
loop_
_entity_poly.entity_id
_entity_poly.type
_entity_poly.pdbx_seq_one_letter_code
_entity_poly.pdbx_strand_id
1 'polypeptide(L)'
;RQRRDSPDASPPRRRERHEKTDAVPPRRRERPEGQGGREAERLPSLGAGANAQGGASASARAFCQPGLHTNVSTEVAALTQAQSSHLQAADPAALGAGAETVRRDRKGRILEGLTALEEQDKAAAGAAKPVKPVWGSGLAQQKSKKEQREWDRVHGAAPLAQYEDNAERDASKREIQRWGDPMLGRLSLDKAKNKSDRPKYVGPPPPPNRFNIMPGHKWDGVDRSNGYEKEFFLAQADARAKEDLAHQWAVEDM
;
A
#
# COMPACT_ATOMS: atom_id res chain seq x y z
N ARG A 1 60.14 -12.42 48.35
CA ARG A 1 59.96 -11.26 47.44
C ARG A 1 58.62 -11.45 46.72
N GLN A 2 57.55 -11.08 47.42
CA GLN A 2 56.60 -10.01 47.07
C GLN A 2 55.69 -10.34 45.87
N ARG A 3 54.46 -10.76 46.21
CA ARG A 3 53.27 -10.69 45.36
C ARG A 3 52.89 -9.20 45.24
N ARG A 4 52.58 -8.72 44.04
CA ARG A 4 52.02 -7.39 43.82
C ARG A 4 50.54 -7.53 43.51
N ASP A 5 49.73 -7.28 44.52
CA ASP A 5 48.34 -6.89 44.37
C ASP A 5 48.33 -5.48 43.73
N SER A 6 47.62 -5.34 42.61
CA SER A 6 47.35 -4.02 42.02
C SER A 6 46.00 -3.51 42.54
N PRO A 7 45.94 -2.28 43.08
CA PRO A 7 44.68 -1.70 43.54
C PRO A 7 43.87 -1.15 42.35
N ASP A 8 42.64 -1.65 42.22
CA ASP A 8 41.59 -1.12 41.33
C ASP A 8 41.30 0.34 41.69
N ALA A 9 41.59 1.26 40.76
CA ALA A 9 41.41 2.70 40.91
C ALA A 9 40.06 3.18 40.33
N SER A 10 39.01 2.38 40.44
CA SER A 10 37.67 2.74 39.99
C SER A 10 36.91 3.56 41.07
N PRO A 11 36.37 4.75 40.74
CA PRO A 11 35.61 5.56 41.68
C PRO A 11 34.28 4.88 42.10
N PRO A 12 33.80 5.09 43.34
CA PRO A 12 32.65 4.36 43.89
C PRO A 12 31.36 4.65 43.12
N ARG A 13 30.64 3.58 42.72
CA ARG A 13 29.31 3.66 42.12
C ARG A 13 28.29 4.17 43.14
N ARG A 14 28.03 5.47 43.11
CA ARG A 14 26.92 6.11 43.82
C ARG A 14 25.60 5.56 43.29
N ARG A 15 24.91 4.74 44.09
CA ARG A 15 23.52 4.32 43.83
C ARG A 15 22.59 5.47 44.22
N GLU A 16 22.36 6.40 43.30
CA GLU A 16 21.19 7.28 43.40
C GLU A 16 19.98 6.57 42.84
N ARG A 17 19.08 6.19 43.75
CA ARG A 17 17.73 5.74 43.43
C ARG A 17 16.94 6.97 42.97
N HIS A 18 16.93 7.23 41.66
CA HIS A 18 16.01 8.19 41.07
C HIS A 18 14.61 7.56 41.03
N GLU A 19 13.76 7.90 42.00
CA GLU A 19 12.32 7.86 41.80
C GLU A 19 11.98 8.90 40.74
N LYS A 20 11.75 8.44 39.50
CA LYS A 20 11.06 9.23 38.49
C LYS A 20 9.58 8.87 38.58
N THR A 21 8.80 9.87 38.97
CA THR A 21 7.36 9.95 38.84
C THR A 21 6.92 9.52 37.44
N ASP A 22 6.26 8.37 37.37
CA ASP A 22 5.72 7.82 36.14
C ASP A 22 4.43 8.60 35.79
N ALA A 23 4.47 9.39 34.71
CA ALA A 23 3.33 10.16 34.22
C ALA A 23 2.43 9.30 33.32
N VAL A 24 1.98 8.15 33.84
CA VAL A 24 1.04 7.25 33.14
C VAL A 24 -0.35 7.41 33.76
N PRO A 25 -1.39 7.76 32.97
CA PRO A 25 -2.75 7.83 33.48
C PRO A 25 -3.25 6.44 33.90
N PRO A 26 -4.02 6.30 34.99
CA PRO A 26 -4.38 5.00 35.54
C PRO A 26 -5.25 4.20 34.55
N ARG A 27 -4.78 3.01 34.17
CA ARG A 27 -5.58 2.03 33.44
C ARG A 27 -6.61 1.43 34.41
N ARG A 28 -7.85 1.92 34.31
CA ARG A 28 -9.03 1.36 34.96
C ARG A 28 -9.18 -0.12 34.57
N ARG A 29 -8.80 -1.04 35.47
CA ARG A 29 -9.13 -2.47 35.37
C ARG A 29 -10.52 -2.65 35.98
N GLU A 30 -11.55 -2.76 35.15
CA GLU A 30 -12.80 -3.38 35.56
C GLU A 30 -12.82 -4.81 35.03
N ARG A 31 -12.84 -5.75 35.97
CA ARG A 31 -13.14 -7.16 35.78
C ARG A 31 -14.65 -7.31 35.97
N PRO A 32 -15.34 -8.10 35.15
CA PRO A 32 -16.42 -8.91 35.69
C PRO A 32 -16.20 -10.38 35.38
N GLU A 33 -16.28 -11.20 36.42
CA GLU A 33 -16.59 -12.62 36.32
C GLU A 33 -18.11 -12.78 36.10
N GLY A 34 -18.51 -13.84 35.38
CA GLY A 34 -19.81 -14.48 35.59
C GLY A 34 -20.80 -14.48 34.42
N GLN A 35 -20.77 -15.59 33.66
CA GLN A 35 -21.89 -16.42 33.18
C GLN A 35 -23.08 -15.79 32.42
N GLY A 36 -23.38 -16.39 31.25
CA GLY A 36 -24.69 -16.33 30.61
C GLY A 36 -24.61 -16.46 29.10
N GLY A 37 -24.79 -17.68 28.60
CA GLY A 37 -24.71 -18.00 27.17
C GLY A 37 -25.74 -17.27 26.32
N ARG A 38 -25.41 -17.07 25.03
CA ARG A 38 -26.40 -16.78 23.99
C ARG A 38 -25.99 -17.45 22.68
N GLU A 39 -26.93 -18.25 22.21
CA GLU A 39 -26.98 -18.92 20.94
C GLU A 39 -26.87 -17.93 19.78
N ALA A 40 -26.32 -18.44 18.69
CA ALA A 40 -26.16 -17.75 17.43
C ALA A 40 -27.52 -17.55 16.76
N GLU A 41 -27.98 -16.30 16.67
CA GLU A 41 -29.04 -15.91 15.75
C GLU A 41 -28.46 -15.06 14.63
N ARG A 42 -28.68 -15.57 13.40
CA ARG A 42 -28.21 -15.03 12.12
C ARG A 42 -29.02 -13.78 11.78
N LEU A 43 -28.35 -12.66 11.46
CA LEU A 43 -29.01 -11.51 10.82
C LEU A 43 -28.86 -11.61 9.29
N PRO A 44 -29.96 -11.44 8.51
CA PRO A 44 -29.89 -11.45 7.07
C PRO A 44 -29.51 -10.08 6.48
N SER A 45 -28.81 -10.16 5.36
CA SER A 45 -28.47 -9.08 4.42
C SER A 45 -29.73 -8.39 3.88
N LEU A 46 -29.85 -7.08 4.08
CA LEU A 46 -30.84 -6.24 3.41
C LEU A 46 -30.25 -5.66 2.12
N GLY A 47 -30.65 -6.25 1.00
CA GLY A 47 -30.50 -5.68 -0.32
C GLY A 47 -31.68 -4.78 -0.70
N ALA A 48 -31.35 -3.73 -1.44
CA ALA A 48 -32.06 -3.08 -2.54
C ALA A 48 -33.62 -3.03 -2.55
N GLY A 49 -34.11 -1.78 -2.65
CA GLY A 49 -35.11 -1.40 -3.65
C GLY A 49 -36.56 -1.30 -3.19
N ALA A 50 -37.02 -0.09 -2.89
CA ALA A 50 -38.43 0.26 -3.00
C ALA A 50 -38.58 1.75 -3.38
N ASN A 51 -39.07 1.95 -4.59
CA ASN A 51 -39.53 3.21 -5.16
C ASN A 51 -40.87 3.57 -4.51
N ALA A 52 -40.99 4.75 -3.89
CA ALA A 52 -42.26 5.26 -3.39
C ALA A 52 -42.38 6.75 -3.70
N GLN A 53 -43.28 7.05 -4.64
CA GLN A 53 -43.81 8.39 -4.91
C GLN A 53 -44.84 8.77 -3.83
N GLY A 54 -44.87 10.05 -3.48
CA GLY A 54 -45.80 10.66 -2.51
C GLY A 54 -45.02 11.46 -1.49
N GLY A 55 -45.28 12.72 -1.19
CA GLY A 55 -46.31 13.65 -1.63
C GLY A 55 -45.96 14.99 -0.97
N ALA A 56 -46.30 16.10 -1.64
CA ALA A 56 -46.08 17.42 -1.10
C ALA A 56 -46.89 17.62 0.20
N SER A 57 -46.22 18.09 1.25
CA SER A 57 -46.87 18.77 2.37
C SER A 57 -45.97 19.90 2.84
N ALA A 58 -46.41 21.11 2.53
CA ALA A 58 -45.93 22.32 3.15
C ALA A 58 -46.49 22.39 4.57
N SER A 59 -45.63 22.68 5.55
CA SER A 59 -45.87 23.60 6.67
C SER A 59 -45.07 23.17 7.90
N ALA A 60 -43.97 23.87 8.16
CA ALA A 60 -43.47 24.17 9.49
C ALA A 60 -42.37 25.22 9.35
N ARG A 61 -42.77 26.49 9.26
CA ARG A 61 -41.86 27.57 9.61
C ARG A 61 -41.85 27.69 11.14
N ALA A 62 -40.62 27.72 11.65
CA ALA A 62 -40.13 28.51 12.78
C ALA A 62 -39.65 27.72 14.01
N PHE A 63 -38.49 28.20 14.48
CA PHE A 63 -37.82 27.94 15.75
C PHE A 63 -36.95 26.67 15.86
N CYS A 64 -35.76 26.76 15.25
CA CYS A 64 -34.51 26.58 15.98
C CYS A 64 -33.39 27.29 15.20
N GLN A 65 -32.76 28.29 15.82
CA GLN A 65 -31.40 28.69 15.48
C GLN A 65 -30.46 27.79 16.30
N PRO A 66 -29.83 26.77 15.69
CA PRO A 66 -28.54 26.30 16.12
C PRO A 66 -27.51 26.86 15.14
N GLY A 67 -26.43 27.45 15.65
CA GLY A 67 -25.24 27.86 14.89
C GLY A 67 -24.47 26.64 14.36
N LEU A 68 -25.16 25.77 13.63
CA LEU A 68 -24.67 24.54 13.06
C LEU A 68 -24.48 24.78 11.56
N HIS A 69 -23.22 24.83 11.19
CA HIS A 69 -22.64 24.98 9.86
C HIS A 69 -22.92 23.76 8.97
N THR A 70 -24.09 23.12 9.10
CA THR A 70 -24.54 21.98 8.28
C THR A 70 -24.93 22.39 6.88
N ASN A 71 -25.26 23.67 6.68
CA ASN A 71 -25.66 24.17 5.37
C ASN A 71 -24.49 24.83 4.63
N VAL A 72 -23.30 24.98 5.23
CA VAL A 72 -22.16 25.60 4.55
C VAL A 72 -21.77 24.80 3.32
N SER A 73 -21.80 23.46 3.39
CA SER A 73 -21.48 22.62 2.23
C SER A 73 -22.52 22.76 1.11
N THR A 74 -23.81 22.81 1.45
CA THR A 74 -24.89 22.94 0.46
C THR A 74 -25.00 24.37 -0.09
N GLU A 75 -24.75 25.39 0.73
CA GLU A 75 -24.67 26.79 0.32
C GLU A 75 -23.44 27.05 -0.56
N VAL A 76 -22.28 26.50 -0.22
CA VAL A 76 -21.08 26.56 -1.07
C VAL A 76 -21.32 25.78 -2.37
N ALA A 77 -21.98 24.62 -2.34
CA ALA A 77 -22.37 23.89 -3.54
C ALA A 77 -23.36 24.68 -4.41
N ALA A 78 -24.34 25.34 -3.81
CA ALA A 78 -25.32 26.17 -4.53
C ALA A 78 -24.68 27.43 -5.11
N LEU A 79 -23.80 28.10 -4.36
CA LEU A 79 -23.04 29.27 -4.82
C LEU A 79 -22.08 28.90 -5.95
N THR A 80 -21.37 27.77 -5.84
CA THR A 80 -20.48 27.29 -6.92
C THR A 80 -21.26 26.88 -8.16
N GLN A 81 -22.43 26.24 -8.00
CA GLN A 81 -23.33 25.94 -9.11
C GLN A 81 -23.85 27.22 -9.79
N ALA A 82 -24.31 28.20 -9.01
CA ALA A 82 -24.80 29.48 -9.53
C ALA A 82 -23.68 30.30 -10.22
N GLN A 83 -22.47 30.29 -9.67
CA GLN A 83 -21.29 30.88 -10.31
C GLN A 83 -20.94 30.15 -11.61
N SER A 84 -20.98 28.81 -11.60
CA SER A 84 -20.68 28.02 -12.81
C SER A 84 -21.72 28.22 -13.91
N SER A 85 -23.01 28.32 -13.58
CA SER A 85 -24.06 28.56 -14.57
C SER A 85 -24.00 29.99 -15.10
N HIS A 86 -23.68 30.98 -14.25
CA HIS A 86 -23.47 32.35 -14.69
C HIS A 86 -22.26 32.48 -15.63
N LEU A 87 -21.14 31.79 -15.32
CA LEU A 87 -19.98 31.73 -16.20
C LEU A 87 -20.24 30.98 -17.51
N GLN A 88 -21.10 29.95 -17.49
CA GLN A 88 -21.52 29.22 -18.70
C GLN A 88 -22.51 30.01 -19.56
N ALA A 89 -23.33 30.86 -18.94
CA ALA A 89 -24.33 31.68 -19.63
C ALA A 89 -23.75 33.00 -20.20
N ALA A 90 -22.59 33.44 -19.70
CA ALA A 90 -21.93 34.63 -20.20
C ALA A 90 -21.24 34.39 -21.55
N ASP A 91 -21.20 35.43 -22.40
CA ASP A 91 -20.67 35.31 -23.75
C ASP A 91 -19.19 34.93 -23.77
N PRO A 92 -18.79 33.86 -24.47
CA PRO A 92 -17.41 33.38 -24.48
C PRO A 92 -16.45 34.45 -25.04
N ALA A 93 -16.90 35.28 -25.98
CA ALA A 93 -16.11 36.38 -26.53
C ALA A 93 -15.86 37.51 -25.49
N ALA A 94 -16.86 37.82 -24.66
CA ALA A 94 -16.72 38.83 -23.58
C ALA A 94 -15.86 38.32 -22.42
N LEU A 95 -15.86 37.00 -22.18
CA LEU A 95 -15.00 36.30 -21.23
C LEU A 95 -13.55 36.12 -21.71
N GLY A 96 -13.24 36.50 -22.95
CA GLY A 96 -11.90 36.34 -23.53
C GLY A 96 -11.54 34.90 -23.87
N ALA A 97 -12.53 34.04 -24.10
CA ALA A 97 -12.30 32.67 -24.55
C ALA A 97 -11.59 32.70 -25.92
N GLY A 98 -10.35 32.23 -25.97
CA GLY A 98 -9.50 32.25 -27.16
C GLY A 98 -8.57 33.46 -27.28
N ALA A 99 -8.53 34.36 -26.29
CA ALA A 99 -7.52 35.42 -26.25
C ALA A 99 -6.13 34.81 -26.03
N GLU A 100 -5.19 35.08 -26.94
CA GLU A 100 -3.81 34.61 -26.81
C GLU A 100 -3.17 35.18 -25.54
N THR A 101 -2.64 34.30 -24.70
CA THR A 101 -2.00 34.71 -23.44
C THR A 101 -0.63 35.30 -23.75
N VAL A 102 -0.49 36.63 -23.79
CA VAL A 102 0.80 37.29 -24.06
C VAL A 102 1.68 37.34 -22.80
N ARG A 103 2.80 36.61 -22.81
CA ARG A 103 3.82 36.68 -21.74
C ARG A 103 4.88 37.73 -22.07
N ARG A 104 5.28 38.51 -21.06
CA ARG A 104 6.29 39.57 -21.18
C ARG A 104 7.45 39.34 -20.21
N ASP A 105 8.66 39.67 -20.64
CA ASP A 105 9.86 39.66 -19.82
C ASP A 105 9.81 40.71 -18.71
N ARG A 106 10.72 40.61 -17.74
CA ARG A 106 10.92 41.64 -16.69
C ARG A 106 11.19 43.05 -17.24
N LYS A 107 11.62 43.16 -18.51
CA LYS A 107 11.84 44.41 -19.26
C LYS A 107 10.67 44.77 -20.19
N GLY A 108 9.54 44.06 -20.12
CA GLY A 108 8.31 44.34 -20.86
C GLY A 108 8.25 43.85 -22.30
N ARG A 109 9.29 43.15 -22.80
CA ARG A 109 9.32 42.59 -24.17
C ARG A 109 8.46 41.34 -24.24
N ILE A 110 7.73 41.17 -25.34
CA ILE A 110 6.89 39.98 -25.58
C ILE A 110 7.79 38.79 -25.85
N LEU A 111 7.56 37.69 -25.13
CA LEU A 111 8.25 36.42 -25.32
C LEU A 111 7.51 35.61 -26.38
N GLU A 112 7.93 35.71 -27.63
CA GLU A 112 7.42 34.88 -28.73
C GLU A 112 7.80 33.40 -28.50
N GLY A 113 6.81 32.51 -28.56
CA GLY A 113 7.00 31.05 -28.51
C GLY A 113 6.94 30.37 -27.14
N LEU A 114 7.08 31.11 -26.03
CA LEU A 114 7.00 30.52 -24.67
C LEU A 114 5.60 30.00 -24.32
N THR A 115 4.58 30.66 -24.87
CA THR A 115 3.17 30.36 -24.64
C THR A 115 2.77 29.07 -25.35
N ALA A 116 3.21 28.90 -26.59
CA ALA A 116 3.02 27.69 -27.38
C ALA A 116 3.74 26.48 -26.76
N LEU A 117 4.97 26.67 -26.24
CA LEU A 117 5.70 25.60 -25.54
C LEU A 117 5.01 25.20 -24.24
N GLU A 118 4.58 26.15 -23.40
CA GLU A 118 3.82 25.83 -22.20
C GLU A 118 2.45 25.20 -22.49
N GLU A 119 1.79 25.56 -23.58
CA GLU A 119 0.52 24.94 -23.99
C GLU A 119 0.74 23.51 -24.48
N GLN A 120 1.83 23.23 -25.19
CA GLN A 120 2.23 21.86 -25.53
C GLN A 120 2.59 21.06 -24.28
N ASP A 121 3.34 21.64 -23.34
CA ASP A 121 3.69 21.00 -22.07
C ASP A 121 2.45 20.77 -21.18
N LYS A 122 1.50 21.71 -21.15
CA LYS A 122 0.23 21.56 -20.42
C LYS A 122 -0.72 20.58 -21.10
N ALA A 123 -0.74 20.53 -22.43
CA ALA A 123 -1.49 19.52 -23.18
C ALA A 123 -0.90 18.12 -22.96
N ALA A 124 0.44 18.01 -22.91
CA ALA A 124 1.14 16.77 -22.59
C ALA A 124 0.95 16.37 -21.11
N ALA A 125 0.98 17.31 -20.17
CA ALA A 125 0.82 17.07 -18.74
C ALA A 125 -0.65 16.86 -18.33
N GLY A 126 -1.61 17.49 -19.02
CA GLY A 126 -3.05 17.40 -18.74
C GLY A 126 -3.64 16.00 -18.99
N ALA A 127 -2.95 15.15 -19.75
CA ALA A 127 -3.31 13.75 -19.94
C ALA A 127 -2.99 12.87 -18.71
N ALA A 128 -2.02 13.26 -17.89
CA ALA A 128 -1.61 12.53 -16.69
C ALA A 128 -2.45 12.97 -15.49
N LYS A 129 -3.66 12.41 -15.37
CA LYS A 129 -4.49 12.61 -14.17
C LYS A 129 -3.66 12.27 -12.92
N PRO A 130 -3.56 13.17 -11.92
CA PRO A 130 -2.79 12.88 -10.72
C PRO A 130 -3.36 11.62 -10.06
N VAL A 131 -2.52 10.59 -9.92
CA VAL A 131 -2.90 9.35 -9.25
C VAL A 131 -3.28 9.71 -7.83
N LYS A 132 -4.58 9.73 -7.53
CA LYS A 132 -5.09 10.04 -6.20
C LYS A 132 -4.50 9.00 -5.24
N PRO A 133 -3.65 9.39 -4.27
CA PRO A 133 -3.14 8.44 -3.30
C PRO A 133 -4.32 7.93 -2.49
N VAL A 134 -4.61 6.62 -2.60
CA VAL A 134 -5.63 5.99 -1.77
C VAL A 134 -5.00 5.78 -0.40
N TRP A 135 -5.27 6.73 0.50
CA TRP A 135 -4.94 6.61 1.90
C TRP A 135 -5.74 5.43 2.49
N GLY A 136 -5.07 4.39 2.99
CA GLY A 136 -5.72 3.30 3.73
C GLY A 136 -5.71 1.92 3.06
N SER A 137 -5.13 1.74 1.87
CA SER A 137 -4.86 0.40 1.32
C SER A 137 -3.37 0.18 1.11
N GLY A 138 -2.88 -1.01 1.45
CA GLY A 138 -1.47 -1.34 1.31
C GLY A 138 -1.05 -1.34 -0.17
N LEU A 139 0.09 -0.72 -0.49
CA LEU A 139 0.61 -0.71 -1.87
C LEU A 139 0.76 -2.12 -2.44
N ALA A 140 1.16 -3.09 -1.59
CA ALA A 140 1.25 -4.50 -1.97
C ALA A 140 -0.13 -5.12 -2.28
N GLN A 141 -1.17 -4.80 -1.51
CA GLN A 141 -2.53 -5.27 -1.76
C GLN A 141 -3.09 -4.70 -3.07
N GLN A 142 -2.82 -3.42 -3.35
CA GLN A 142 -3.21 -2.81 -4.62
C GLN A 142 -2.49 -3.46 -5.81
N LYS A 143 -1.18 -3.71 -5.68
CA LYS A 143 -0.41 -4.40 -6.72
C LYS A 143 -0.95 -5.81 -6.95
N SER A 144 -1.13 -6.58 -5.90
CA SER A 144 -1.71 -7.93 -5.97
C SER A 144 -3.10 -7.91 -6.61
N LYS A 145 -3.98 -6.97 -6.25
CA LYS A 145 -5.30 -6.83 -6.89
C LYS A 145 -5.21 -6.49 -8.38
N LYS A 146 -4.24 -5.67 -8.78
CA LYS A 146 -4.00 -5.34 -10.19
C LYS A 146 -3.44 -6.54 -10.95
N GLU A 147 -2.43 -7.21 -10.40
CA GLU A 147 -1.87 -8.44 -10.96
C GLU A 147 -2.93 -9.52 -11.10
N GLN A 148 -3.78 -9.72 -10.08
CA GLN A 148 -4.90 -10.66 -10.13
C GLN A 148 -5.87 -10.30 -11.25
N ARG A 149 -6.26 -9.02 -11.39
CA ARG A 149 -7.16 -8.58 -12.46
C ARG A 149 -6.55 -8.78 -13.85
N GLU A 150 -5.26 -8.52 -14.00
CA GLU A 150 -4.53 -8.76 -15.25
C GLU A 150 -4.42 -10.25 -15.55
N TRP A 151 -4.15 -11.06 -14.52
CA TRP A 151 -4.13 -12.51 -14.61
C TRP A 151 -5.49 -13.05 -15.04
N ASP A 152 -6.58 -12.63 -14.38
CA ASP A 152 -7.96 -12.99 -14.73
C ASP A 152 -8.31 -12.56 -16.16
N ARG A 153 -7.83 -11.39 -16.60
CA ARG A 153 -8.04 -10.90 -17.98
C ARG A 153 -7.35 -11.78 -19.02
N VAL A 154 -6.07 -12.09 -18.78
CA VAL A 154 -5.27 -12.89 -19.72
C VAL A 154 -5.73 -14.35 -19.72
N HIS A 155 -5.91 -14.94 -18.54
CA HIS A 155 -6.25 -16.36 -18.40
C HIS A 155 -7.74 -16.62 -18.64
N GLY A 156 -8.61 -15.65 -18.39
CA GLY A 156 -10.03 -15.75 -18.73
C GLY A 156 -10.29 -15.74 -20.24
N ALA A 157 -9.38 -15.15 -21.04
CA ALA A 157 -9.41 -15.23 -22.50
C ALA A 157 -8.64 -16.44 -23.05
N ALA A 158 -7.80 -17.09 -22.25
CA ALA A 158 -7.01 -18.23 -22.66
C ALA A 158 -7.86 -19.52 -22.73
N PRO A 159 -7.51 -20.47 -23.60
CA PRO A 159 -8.16 -21.79 -23.62
C PRO A 159 -7.88 -22.56 -22.31
N LEU A 160 -8.85 -23.37 -21.88
CA LEU A 160 -8.74 -24.18 -20.65
C LEU A 160 -7.55 -25.16 -20.70
N ALA A 161 -7.31 -25.78 -21.85
CA ALA A 161 -6.20 -26.70 -22.06
C ALA A 161 -5.03 -25.99 -22.75
N GLN A 162 -3.83 -26.09 -22.15
CA GLN A 162 -2.59 -25.62 -22.75
C GLN A 162 -1.85 -26.79 -23.40
N TYR A 163 -1.72 -26.76 -24.72
CA TYR A 163 -1.01 -27.79 -25.49
C TYR A 163 0.48 -27.52 -25.60
N GLU A 164 1.20 -28.50 -26.15
CA GLU A 164 2.65 -28.41 -26.27
C GLU A 164 3.11 -27.31 -27.22
N ASP A 165 2.37 -27.10 -28.31
CA ASP A 165 2.66 -26.11 -29.35
C ASP A 165 2.24 -24.68 -28.98
N ASN A 166 1.87 -24.42 -27.72
CA ASN A 166 1.49 -23.07 -27.28
C ASN A 166 2.72 -22.15 -27.25
N ALA A 167 2.70 -21.12 -28.10
CA ALA A 167 3.78 -20.14 -28.24
C ALA A 167 4.16 -19.44 -26.92
N GLU A 168 3.19 -19.11 -26.04
CA GLU A 168 3.46 -18.48 -24.75
C GLU A 168 4.19 -19.43 -23.80
N ARG A 169 3.75 -20.70 -23.78
CA ARG A 169 4.39 -21.77 -22.99
C ARG A 169 5.83 -21.97 -23.45
N ASP A 170 6.06 -22.04 -24.75
CA ASP A 170 7.40 -22.23 -25.31
C ASP A 170 8.31 -21.03 -25.08
N ALA A 171 7.78 -19.80 -25.15
CA ALA A 171 8.52 -18.60 -24.78
C ALA A 171 8.99 -18.66 -23.32
N SER A 172 8.10 -19.00 -22.38
CA SER A 172 8.47 -19.11 -20.96
C SER A 172 9.55 -20.18 -20.72
N LYS A 173 9.48 -21.34 -21.41
CA LYS A 173 10.48 -22.43 -21.30
C LYS A 173 11.84 -22.08 -21.88
N ARG A 174 11.89 -21.20 -22.89
CA ARG A 174 13.14 -20.66 -23.46
C ARG A 174 13.79 -19.66 -22.52
N GLU A 175 13.00 -18.92 -21.74
CA GLU A 175 13.51 -17.95 -20.76
C GLU A 175 14.09 -18.61 -19.49
N ILE A 176 13.65 -19.82 -19.13
CA ILE A 176 14.16 -20.56 -17.97
C ILE A 176 15.66 -20.82 -18.15
N GLN A 177 16.46 -20.21 -17.29
CA GLN A 177 17.89 -20.49 -17.18
C GLN A 177 18.10 -21.86 -16.55
N ARG A 178 18.89 -22.71 -17.21
CA ARG A 178 19.22 -24.05 -16.75
C ARG A 178 20.64 -24.07 -16.20
N TRP A 179 20.81 -24.70 -15.05
CA TRP A 179 22.13 -24.91 -14.47
C TRP A 179 22.94 -25.86 -15.36
N GLY A 180 24.22 -25.55 -15.57
CA GLY A 180 25.11 -26.35 -16.42
C GLY A 180 25.03 -26.08 -17.92
N ASP A 181 24.26 -25.07 -18.37
CA ASP A 181 24.24 -24.67 -19.78
C ASP A 181 25.53 -23.90 -20.16
N PRO A 182 26.35 -24.43 -21.09
CA PRO A 182 27.60 -23.77 -21.51
C PRO A 182 27.37 -22.43 -22.24
N MET A 183 26.19 -22.21 -22.84
CA MET A 183 25.86 -20.97 -23.55
C MET A 183 25.33 -19.86 -22.62
N LEU A 184 24.93 -20.19 -21.39
CA LEU A 184 24.37 -19.21 -20.44
C LEU A 184 25.35 -18.06 -20.15
N GLY A 185 26.65 -18.36 -20.07
CA GLY A 185 27.69 -17.36 -19.88
C GLY A 185 27.83 -16.38 -21.04
N ARG A 186 27.52 -16.80 -22.28
CA ARG A 186 27.55 -15.94 -23.48
C ARG A 186 26.26 -15.13 -23.63
N LEU A 187 25.11 -15.74 -23.35
CA LEU A 187 23.78 -15.10 -23.48
C LEU A 187 23.49 -14.05 -22.39
N SER A 188 24.17 -14.12 -21.24
CA SER A 188 23.92 -13.25 -20.10
C SER A 188 24.67 -11.92 -20.12
N LEU A 189 25.68 -11.74 -20.99
CA LEU A 189 26.42 -10.47 -21.13
C LEU A 189 25.52 -9.32 -21.63
N ASP A 190 24.49 -9.64 -22.41
CA ASP A 190 23.67 -8.65 -23.10
C ASP A 190 22.42 -8.22 -22.30
N LYS A 191 22.11 -8.92 -21.20
CA LYS A 191 20.90 -8.62 -20.44
C LYS A 191 21.15 -7.45 -19.48
N ALA A 192 20.84 -6.25 -19.94
CA ALA A 192 20.81 -5.06 -19.11
C ALA A 192 19.96 -5.32 -17.85
N LYS A 193 20.59 -5.24 -16.67
CA LYS A 193 19.86 -5.35 -15.40
C LYS A 193 18.92 -4.14 -15.32
N ASN A 194 17.61 -4.40 -15.31
CA ASN A 194 16.60 -3.38 -15.03
C ASN A 194 16.88 -2.80 -13.63
N LYS A 195 17.55 -1.65 -13.58
CA LYS A 195 17.83 -0.92 -12.35
C LYS A 195 16.52 -0.26 -11.95
N SER A 196 15.89 -0.81 -10.91
CA SER A 196 14.82 -0.08 -10.23
C SER A 196 15.41 1.18 -9.60
N ASP A 197 14.73 2.32 -9.74
CA ASP A 197 15.16 3.60 -9.15
C ASP A 197 15.26 3.54 -7.61
N ARG A 198 14.64 2.53 -6.98
CA ARG A 198 14.71 2.34 -5.54
C ARG A 198 15.95 1.51 -5.17
N PRO A 199 16.83 2.03 -4.30
CA PRO A 199 17.96 1.26 -3.81
C PRO A 199 17.47 -0.02 -3.11
N LYS A 200 18.23 -1.10 -3.28
CA LYS A 200 18.00 -2.40 -2.64
C LYS A 200 18.99 -2.58 -1.49
N TYR A 201 18.66 -3.48 -0.58
CA TYR A 201 19.58 -3.86 0.49
C TYR A 201 20.82 -4.57 -0.07
N VAL A 202 21.99 -4.20 0.45
CA VAL A 202 23.32 -4.66 -0.01
C VAL A 202 24.12 -5.33 1.12
N GLY A 203 23.54 -5.47 2.32
CA GLY A 203 24.23 -6.05 3.47
C GLY A 203 24.23 -7.59 3.49
N PRO A 204 24.65 -8.22 4.62
CA PRO A 204 24.67 -9.67 4.78
C PRO A 204 23.29 -10.29 4.55
N PRO A 205 23.22 -11.56 4.10
CA PRO A 205 21.96 -12.21 3.77
C PRO A 205 20.99 -12.14 4.96
N PRO A 206 19.76 -11.61 4.76
CA PRO A 206 18.78 -11.53 5.83
C PRO A 206 18.33 -12.93 6.28
N PRO A 207 17.90 -13.09 7.54
CA PRO A 207 17.16 -14.27 7.97
C PRO A 207 15.93 -14.50 7.06
N PRO A 208 15.59 -15.77 6.77
CA PRO A 208 14.39 -16.08 6.00
C PRO A 208 13.13 -15.65 6.76
N ASN A 209 12.12 -15.24 6.01
CA ASN A 209 10.80 -14.81 6.51
C ASN A 209 9.74 -15.56 5.71
N ARG A 210 8.65 -15.95 6.36
CA ARG A 210 7.45 -16.56 5.74
C ARG A 210 7.01 -15.94 4.41
N PHE A 211 7.18 -14.62 4.26
CA PHE A 211 6.73 -13.89 3.07
C PHE A 211 7.82 -13.64 2.03
N ASN A 212 9.05 -14.11 2.23
CA ASN A 212 10.21 -13.87 1.35
C ASN A 212 10.43 -12.37 1.02
N ILE A 213 10.05 -11.48 1.93
CA ILE A 213 10.19 -10.04 1.76
C ILE A 213 11.62 -9.64 2.07
N MET A 214 12.30 -9.04 1.09
CA MET A 214 13.63 -8.48 1.33
C MET A 214 13.58 -7.27 2.26
N PRO A 215 14.57 -7.11 3.15
CA PRO A 215 14.69 -5.93 4.00
C PRO A 215 14.85 -4.67 3.15
N GLY A 216 14.47 -3.54 3.74
CA GLY A 216 14.69 -2.23 3.14
C GLY A 216 16.18 -1.92 2.98
N HIS A 217 16.52 -1.03 2.05
CA HIS A 217 17.91 -0.69 1.73
C HIS A 217 18.71 -0.07 2.89
N LYS A 218 18.03 0.40 3.95
CA LYS A 218 18.63 1.01 5.14
C LYS A 218 18.76 0.03 6.31
N TRP A 219 18.34 -1.21 6.14
CA TRP A 219 18.51 -2.21 7.18
C TRP A 219 20.01 -2.45 7.39
N ASP A 220 20.44 -2.60 8.64
CA ASP A 220 21.85 -2.68 9.04
C ASP A 220 22.38 -4.13 9.07
N GLY A 221 21.51 -5.11 8.83
CA GLY A 221 21.85 -6.53 8.86
C GLY A 221 21.84 -7.15 10.26
N VAL A 222 21.55 -6.39 11.31
CA VAL A 222 21.47 -6.92 12.68
C VAL A 222 20.06 -7.46 12.93
N ASP A 223 19.98 -8.75 13.24
CA ASP A 223 18.74 -9.39 13.63
C ASP A 223 18.29 -8.90 15.02
N ARG A 224 17.09 -8.33 15.08
CA ARG A 224 16.43 -7.83 16.30
C ARG A 224 15.10 -8.55 16.55
N SER A 225 14.94 -9.74 15.97
CA SER A 225 13.74 -10.54 16.14
C SER A 225 13.65 -11.16 17.53
N ASN A 226 12.46 -11.66 17.86
CA ASN A 226 12.22 -12.49 19.05
C ASN A 226 12.48 -13.98 18.81
N GLY A 227 12.98 -14.37 17.62
CA GLY A 227 13.18 -15.76 17.22
C GLY A 227 11.94 -16.49 16.64
N TYR A 228 10.77 -15.85 16.59
CA TYR A 228 9.52 -16.50 16.14
C TYR A 228 9.60 -17.11 14.74
N GLU A 229 10.16 -16.39 13.76
CA GLU A 229 10.28 -16.89 12.38
C GLU A 229 11.16 -18.16 12.32
N LYS A 230 12.21 -18.22 13.14
CA LYS A 230 13.08 -19.40 13.23
C LYS A 230 12.32 -20.59 13.81
N GLU A 231 11.62 -20.39 14.92
CA GLU A 231 10.80 -21.44 15.55
C GLU A 231 9.67 -21.91 14.62
N PHE A 232 9.06 -20.99 13.86
CA PHE A 232 8.03 -21.31 12.87
C PHE A 232 8.54 -22.27 11.80
N PHE A 233 9.72 -21.99 11.21
CA PHE A 233 10.29 -22.87 10.20
C PHE A 233 10.71 -24.24 10.77
N LEU A 234 11.24 -24.27 11.99
CA LEU A 234 11.55 -25.53 12.68
C LEU A 234 10.29 -26.35 12.92
N ALA A 235 9.24 -25.74 13.48
CA ALA A 235 7.97 -26.42 13.72
C ALA A 235 7.34 -26.96 12.42
N GLN A 236 7.45 -26.22 11.31
CA GLN A 236 6.95 -26.67 10.02
C GLN A 236 7.78 -27.83 9.44
N ALA A 237 9.10 -27.82 9.60
CA ALA A 237 9.96 -28.94 9.22
C ALA A 237 9.66 -30.19 10.07
N ASP A 238 9.49 -30.03 11.38
CA ASP A 238 9.15 -31.10 12.31
C ASP A 238 7.78 -31.71 12.00
N ALA A 239 6.79 -30.88 11.67
CA ALA A 239 5.47 -31.35 11.27
C ALA A 239 5.53 -32.21 10.00
N ARG A 240 6.29 -31.76 8.99
CA ARG A 240 6.49 -32.51 7.74
C ARG A 240 7.24 -33.81 7.97
N ALA A 241 8.30 -33.80 8.79
CA ALA A 241 9.06 -35.00 9.13
C ALA A 241 8.19 -36.04 9.85
N LYS A 242 7.29 -35.61 10.74
CA LYS A 242 6.33 -36.50 11.40
C LYS A 242 5.31 -37.08 10.43
N GLU A 243 4.82 -36.30 9.48
CA GLU A 243 3.92 -36.77 8.42
C GLU A 243 4.60 -37.84 7.56
N ASP A 244 5.85 -37.61 7.14
CA ASP A 244 6.63 -38.57 6.36
C ASP A 244 6.88 -39.88 7.14
N LEU A 245 7.22 -39.79 8.43
CA LEU A 245 7.38 -40.96 9.30
C LEU A 245 6.05 -41.71 9.51
N ALA A 246 4.96 -40.98 9.71
CA ALA A 246 3.63 -41.57 9.86
C ALA A 246 3.20 -42.29 8.58
N HIS A 247 3.49 -41.73 7.41
CA HIS A 247 3.25 -42.39 6.13
C HIS A 247 4.09 -43.66 5.98
N GLN A 248 5.38 -43.62 6.33
CA GLN A 248 6.25 -44.80 6.31
C GLN A 248 5.73 -45.92 7.23
N TRP A 249 5.33 -45.59 8.46
CA TRP A 249 4.74 -46.56 9.39
C TRP A 249 3.38 -47.09 8.92
N ALA A 250 2.54 -46.26 8.31
CA ALA A 250 1.24 -46.69 7.82
C ALA A 250 1.34 -47.65 6.62
N VAL A 251 2.41 -47.55 5.85
CA VAL A 251 2.65 -48.39 4.65
C VAL A 251 3.38 -49.69 4.98
N GLU A 252 4.09 -49.78 6.12
CA GLU A 252 4.96 -50.92 6.46
C GLU A 252 4.21 -52.25 6.64
N ASP A 253 2.92 -52.24 7.00
CA ASP A 253 2.08 -53.44 7.25
C ASP A 253 1.04 -53.70 6.14
N MET A 254 1.12 -53.02 4.99
CA MET A 254 0.27 -53.21 3.80
C MET A 254 1.03 -53.86 2.65
#